data_AF-A0AAD8U7G8-F1
#
_entry.id   AF-A0AAD8U7G8-F1
#
_cell.length_a   1.000
_cell.length_b   1.000
_cell.length_c   1.000
_cell.angle_alpha   90.00
_cell.angle_beta   90.00
_cell.angle_gamma   90.00
#
_symmetry.space_group_name_H-M   'P 1'
#
loop_
_entity.id
_entity.type
_entity.pdbx_description
1 polymer ?
#
loop_
_entity_poly.entity_id
_entity_poly.type
_entity_poly.pdbx_seq_one_letter_code
_entity_poly.pdbx_strand_id
1 'polypeptide(L)'
;MNKIKAPAGAGAMVKLALASGALWFGATTTLYNVEGGHRAIVFNRFEGIKDKVYPEGTHLIIPLIERPIIYDVRARPNLVESTSGSRDLQMVRIGLRVLTRPMPEKLPTIQLITQREAVSREIRKILTERAKNFNIALDDVSITSLSFGKEFTHAIEAKQVAAQEADRAKFIVEKAEQDKRSAIIRAQGEAKSAELIGQAIANNPAFVALRQIEAAREIAHTISSSSNKVFLDSSDLLLGLQ
;
A
#
# COMPACT_ATOMS: atom_id res chain seq x y z
N MET A 1 -4.44 52.07 18.11
CA MET A 1 -4.48 51.08 17.00
C MET A 1 -4.96 51.76 15.73
N ASN A 2 -4.03 52.11 14.82
CA ASN A 2 -4.34 52.68 13.51
C ASN A 2 -4.61 51.54 12.52
N LYS A 3 -5.83 51.44 11.98
CA LYS A 3 -6.15 50.50 10.90
C LYS A 3 -5.62 51.07 9.58
N ILE A 4 -4.56 50.45 9.06
CA ILE A 4 -4.03 50.74 7.71
C ILE A 4 -5.11 50.34 6.69
N LYS A 5 -5.74 51.34 6.08
CA LYS A 5 -6.75 51.18 5.04
C LYS A 5 -6.02 50.78 3.74
N ALA A 6 -6.09 49.51 3.36
CA ALA A 6 -5.53 49.03 2.10
C ALA A 6 -6.16 49.81 0.92
N PRO A 7 -5.36 50.27 -0.06
CA PRO A 7 -5.88 51.08 -1.16
C PRO A 7 -6.88 50.28 -2.00
N ALA A 8 -8.00 50.92 -2.36
CA ALA A 8 -9.17 50.33 -3.01
C ALA A 8 -8.95 49.75 -4.42
N GLY A 9 -7.69 49.63 -4.89
CA GLY A 9 -7.30 48.98 -6.14
C GLY A 9 -6.38 47.77 -5.98
N ALA A 10 -5.88 47.49 -4.77
CA ALA A 10 -4.91 46.40 -4.55
C ALA A 10 -5.50 45.01 -4.84
N GLY A 11 -6.78 44.79 -4.52
CA GLY A 11 -7.45 43.52 -4.80
C GLY A 11 -7.69 43.26 -6.29
N ALA A 12 -7.89 44.31 -7.10
CA ALA A 12 -8.06 44.18 -8.55
C ALA A 12 -6.74 43.86 -9.24
N MET A 13 -5.65 44.52 -8.83
CA MET A 13 -4.30 44.28 -9.35
C MET A 13 -3.81 42.87 -9.03
N VAL A 14 -4.08 42.34 -7.83
CA VAL A 14 -3.72 40.96 -7.46
C VAL A 14 -4.48 39.94 -8.29
N LYS A 15 -5.77 40.14 -8.56
CA LYS A 15 -6.56 39.23 -9.42
C LYS A 15 -6.07 39.25 -10.87
N LEU A 16 -5.73 40.43 -11.39
CA LEU A 16 -5.16 40.57 -12.74
C LEU A 16 -3.78 39.91 -12.85
N ALA A 17 -2.92 40.07 -11.83
CA ALA A 17 -1.61 39.43 -11.77
C ALA A 17 -1.70 37.89 -11.66
N LEU A 18 -2.66 37.38 -10.89
CA LEU A 18 -2.91 35.94 -10.80
C LEU A 18 -3.47 35.38 -12.12
N ALA A 19 -4.38 36.10 -12.79
CA ALA A 19 -4.94 35.69 -14.07
C ALA A 19 -3.89 35.72 -15.20
N SER A 20 -3.07 36.77 -15.26
CA SER A 20 -1.99 36.86 -16.25
C SER A 20 -0.89 35.83 -15.99
N GLY A 21 -0.54 35.58 -14.73
CA GLY A 21 0.41 34.53 -14.34
C GLY A 21 -0.09 33.12 -14.69
N ALA A 22 -1.38 32.83 -14.47
CA ALA A 22 -1.99 31.55 -14.83
C ALA A 22 -2.04 31.34 -16.35
N LEU A 23 -2.34 32.39 -17.13
CA LEU A 23 -2.31 32.34 -18.60
C LEU A 23 -0.89 32.15 -19.14
N TRP A 24 0.10 32.84 -18.57
CA TRP A 24 1.51 32.69 -18.96
C TRP A 24 2.05 31.28 -18.65
N PHE A 25 1.70 30.76 -17.47
CA PHE A 25 2.06 29.39 -17.06
C PHE A 25 1.37 28.34 -17.95
N GLY A 26 0.10 28.57 -18.30
CA GLY A 26 -0.64 27.73 -19.23
C GLY A 26 -0.03 27.72 -20.64
N ALA A 27 0.32 28.88 -21.20
CA ALA A 27 0.86 28.97 -22.55
C ALA A 27 2.20 28.24 -22.71
N THR A 28 3.12 28.39 -21.74
CA THR A 28 4.47 27.82 -21.84
C THR A 28 4.53 26.30 -21.66
N THR A 29 3.55 25.71 -20.97
CA THR A 29 3.52 24.27 -20.67
C THR A 29 2.69 23.45 -21.66
N THR A 30 1.98 24.09 -22.60
CA THR A 30 1.10 23.43 -23.59
C THR A 30 1.83 22.74 -24.73
N LEU A 31 3.08 23.09 -25.00
CA LEU A 31 3.86 22.54 -26.11
C LEU A 31 4.80 21.45 -25.60
N TYR A 32 4.75 20.27 -26.23
CA TYR A 32 5.73 19.21 -26.02
C TYR A 32 6.24 18.70 -27.37
N ASN A 33 7.51 18.32 -27.40
CA ASN A 33 8.14 17.80 -28.61
C ASN A 33 8.36 16.30 -28.49
N VAL A 34 8.07 15.57 -29.56
CA VAL A 34 8.33 14.13 -29.67
C VAL A 34 9.53 13.92 -30.60
N GLU A 35 10.64 13.49 -30.03
CA GLU A 35 11.88 13.24 -30.78
C GLU A 35 11.76 12.03 -31.73
N GLY A 36 12.57 12.05 -32.80
CA GLY A 36 12.60 10.97 -33.79
C GLY A 36 12.88 9.60 -33.18
N GLY A 37 12.05 8.62 -33.52
CA GLY A 37 12.11 7.26 -32.96
C GLY A 37 11.39 7.09 -31.61
N HIS A 38 10.69 8.12 -31.12
CA HIS A 38 9.73 8.01 -30.02
C HIS A 38 8.29 8.22 -30.54
N ARG A 39 7.31 7.72 -29.79
CA ARG A 39 5.87 7.95 -29.99
C ARG A 39 5.25 8.39 -28.68
N ALA A 40 4.37 9.36 -28.72
CA ALA A 40 3.67 9.82 -27.53
C ALA A 40 2.24 9.30 -27.50
N ILE A 41 1.79 8.89 -26.32
CA ILE A 41 0.36 8.74 -26.02
C ILE A 41 -0.02 9.81 -25.00
N VAL A 42 -1.26 10.28 -25.06
CA VAL A 42 -1.75 11.32 -24.16
C VAL A 42 -2.72 10.71 -23.18
N PHE A 43 -2.41 10.85 -21.89
CA PHE A 43 -3.29 10.46 -20.79
C PHE A 43 -4.13 11.66 -20.35
N ASN A 44 -5.44 11.55 -20.45
CA ASN A 44 -6.39 12.51 -19.92
C ASN A 44 -6.82 12.09 -18.51
N ARG A 45 -6.76 13.02 -17.55
CA ARG A 45 -7.13 12.79 -16.16
C ARG A 45 -8.60 12.37 -15.97
N PHE A 46 -9.50 12.80 -16.86
CA PHE A 46 -10.94 12.53 -16.72
C PHE A 46 -11.43 11.29 -17.50
N GLU A 47 -10.81 11.01 -18.65
CA GLU A 47 -11.28 9.98 -19.61
C GLU A 47 -10.33 8.79 -19.70
N GLY A 48 -9.08 8.93 -19.23
CA GLY A 48 -8.05 7.91 -19.33
C GLY A 48 -7.16 8.09 -20.56
N ILE A 49 -6.65 6.99 -21.10
CA ILE A 49 -5.69 7.00 -22.22
C ILE A 49 -6.44 7.25 -23.53
N LYS A 50 -6.02 8.25 -24.31
CA LYS A 50 -6.53 8.44 -25.66
C LYS A 50 -5.98 7.35 -26.59
N ASP A 51 -6.84 6.76 -27.41
CA ASP A 51 -6.45 5.73 -28.40
C ASP A 51 -5.55 6.27 -29.52
N LYS A 52 -5.49 7.60 -29.67
CA LYS A 52 -4.67 8.26 -30.69
C LYS A 52 -3.22 8.35 -30.25
N VAL A 53 -2.35 7.74 -31.06
CA VAL A 53 -0.89 7.78 -30.88
C VAL A 53 -0.32 8.92 -31.71
N TYR A 54 0.46 9.80 -31.07
CA TYR A 54 1.04 10.97 -31.69
C TYR A 54 2.42 10.63 -32.29
N PRO A 55 2.64 10.94 -33.59
CA PRO A 55 3.92 10.71 -34.25
C PRO A 55 4.99 11.70 -33.76
N GLU A 56 6.19 11.64 -34.35
CA GLU A 56 7.25 12.60 -34.08
C GLU A 56 6.84 14.02 -34.46
N GLY A 57 7.33 15.02 -33.73
CA GLY A 57 7.01 16.44 -33.93
C GLY A 57 6.39 17.14 -32.71
N THR A 58 6.13 18.43 -32.87
CA THR A 58 5.60 19.29 -31.81
C THR A 58 4.08 19.14 -31.70
N HIS A 59 3.62 18.79 -30.51
CA HIS A 59 2.20 18.54 -30.22
C HIS A 59 1.72 19.44 -29.09
N LEU A 60 0.43 19.78 -29.14
CA LEU A 60 -0.25 20.60 -28.13
C LEU A 60 -0.99 19.69 -27.14
N ILE A 61 -0.85 20.01 -25.85
CA ILE A 61 -1.57 19.37 -24.74
C ILE A 61 -2.14 20.43 -23.81
N ILE A 62 -3.13 20.04 -23.03
CA ILE A 62 -3.66 20.85 -21.92
C ILE A 62 -3.00 20.38 -20.61
N PRO A 63 -1.99 21.10 -20.06
CA PRO A 63 -1.09 20.59 -19.00
C PRO A 63 -1.78 20.17 -17.70
N LEU A 64 -2.92 20.78 -17.39
CA LEU A 64 -3.68 20.52 -16.17
C LEU A 64 -4.50 19.23 -16.23
N ILE A 65 -4.86 18.80 -17.44
CA ILE A 65 -5.81 17.72 -17.72
C ILE A 65 -5.10 16.55 -18.42
N GLU A 66 -4.17 16.85 -19.30
CA GLU A 66 -3.50 15.92 -20.19
C GLU A 66 -2.01 15.80 -19.84
N ARG A 67 -1.50 14.58 -19.83
CA ARG A 67 -0.08 14.27 -19.62
C ARG A 67 0.45 13.40 -20.76
N PRO A 68 1.50 13.83 -21.49
CA PRO A 68 2.10 13.03 -22.54
C PRO A 68 3.03 11.98 -21.91
N ILE A 69 2.93 10.75 -22.39
CA ILE A 69 3.85 9.66 -22.04
C ILE A 69 4.58 9.27 -23.32
N ILE A 70 5.89 9.48 -23.31
CA ILE A 70 6.76 9.28 -24.48
C ILE A 70 7.36 7.87 -24.40
N TYR A 71 7.09 7.07 -25.43
CA TYR A 71 7.59 5.71 -25.59
C TYR A 71 8.68 5.65 -26.65
N ASP A 72 9.76 4.96 -26.34
CA ASP A 72 10.79 4.60 -27.32
C ASP A 72 10.27 3.46 -28.20
N VAL A 73 10.17 3.70 -29.51
CA VAL A 73 9.73 2.71 -30.50
C VAL A 73 10.89 2.14 -31.30
N ARG A 74 12.13 2.33 -30.84
CA ARG A 74 13.31 1.72 -31.44
C ARG A 74 13.37 0.24 -31.10
N ALA A 75 13.88 -0.55 -32.03
CA ALA A 75 14.07 -1.98 -31.81
C ALA A 75 15.23 -2.18 -30.84
N ARG A 76 14.96 -2.76 -29.67
CA ARG A 76 16.02 -3.14 -28.73
C ARG A 76 16.37 -4.62 -28.94
N PRO A 77 17.65 -4.96 -29.11
CA PRO A 77 18.06 -6.34 -29.24
C PRO A 77 18.12 -7.00 -27.86
N ASN A 78 17.27 -8.00 -27.64
CA ASN A 78 17.40 -8.89 -26.49
C ASN A 78 18.14 -10.15 -26.98
N LEU A 79 19.33 -10.38 -26.44
CA LEU A 79 20.13 -11.57 -26.74
C LEU A 79 19.80 -12.62 -25.68
N VAL A 80 19.16 -13.71 -26.08
CA VAL A 80 18.91 -14.86 -25.20
C VAL A 80 19.79 -15.99 -25.71
N GLU A 81 20.83 -16.34 -24.95
CA GLU A 81 21.70 -17.46 -25.28
C GLU A 81 21.20 -18.72 -24.58
N SER A 82 20.88 -19.75 -25.36
CA SER A 82 20.56 -21.09 -24.85
C SER A 82 21.63 -22.07 -25.31
N THR A 83 22.20 -22.83 -24.38
CA THR A 83 23.17 -23.87 -24.71
C THR A 83 22.41 -25.19 -24.84
N SER A 84 22.41 -25.79 -26.03
CA SER A 84 21.75 -27.05 -26.32
C SER A 84 22.77 -28.13 -26.66
N GLY A 85 22.55 -29.35 -26.15
CA GLY A 85 23.38 -30.51 -26.48
C GLY A 85 23.04 -31.06 -27.86
N SER A 86 24.05 -31.32 -28.68
CA SER A 86 23.93 -32.01 -29.98
C SER A 86 23.84 -33.54 -29.79
N ARG A 87 23.42 -34.26 -30.84
CA ARG A 87 23.36 -35.74 -30.92
C ARG A 87 24.72 -36.40 -30.61
N ASP A 88 25.82 -35.67 -30.79
CA ASP A 88 27.19 -36.12 -30.59
C ASP A 88 27.84 -35.57 -29.30
N LEU A 89 27.06 -35.23 -28.27
CA LEU A 89 27.53 -34.71 -26.97
C LEU A 89 28.30 -33.38 -27.03
N GLN A 90 28.19 -32.63 -28.13
CA GLN A 90 28.77 -31.30 -28.23
C GLN A 90 27.82 -30.23 -27.70
N MET A 91 28.35 -29.31 -26.89
CA MET A 91 27.61 -28.16 -26.38
C MET A 91 27.55 -27.07 -27.44
N VAL A 92 26.39 -26.88 -28.06
CA VAL A 92 26.17 -25.85 -29.08
C VAL A 92 25.48 -24.65 -28.43
N ARG A 93 26.11 -23.47 -28.54
CA ARG A 93 25.51 -22.21 -28.10
C ARG A 93 24.61 -21.66 -29.21
N ILE A 94 23.31 -21.65 -28.98
CA ILE A 94 22.33 -21.03 -29.88
C ILE A 94 21.94 -19.68 -29.27
N GLY A 95 22.44 -18.61 -29.88
CA GLY A 95 22.06 -17.23 -29.53
C GLY A 95 20.82 -16.81 -30.31
N LEU A 96 19.67 -16.69 -29.63
CA LEU A 96 18.47 -16.12 -30.20
C LEU A 96 18.48 -14.59 -29.99
N ARG A 97 18.71 -13.84 -31.07
CA ARG A 97 18.56 -12.38 -31.06
C ARG A 97 17.10 -12.03 -31.36
N VAL A 98 16.33 -11.74 -30.32
CA VAL A 98 14.95 -11.26 -30.49
C VAL A 98 14.97 -9.75 -30.60
N LEU A 99 14.69 -9.25 -31.81
CA LEU A 99 14.43 -7.82 -32.03
C LEU A 99 12.97 -7.53 -31.70
N THR A 100 12.72 -6.88 -30.57
CA THR A 100 11.38 -6.42 -30.18
C THR A 100 11.24 -4.94 -30.51
N ARG A 101 10.23 -4.59 -31.31
CA ARG A 101 9.77 -3.21 -31.54
C ARG A 101 8.33 -3.10 -31.07
N PRO A 102 7.98 -2.20 -30.14
CA PRO A 102 6.59 -1.98 -29.78
C PRO A 102 5.84 -1.35 -30.98
N MET A 103 4.67 -1.91 -31.31
CA MET A 103 3.82 -1.37 -32.36
C MET A 103 3.12 -0.10 -31.84
N PRO A 104 3.25 1.06 -32.51
CA PRO A 104 2.66 2.32 -32.04
C PRO A 104 1.17 2.19 -31.75
N GLU A 105 0.42 1.54 -32.64
CA GLU A 105 -1.03 1.37 -32.57
C GLU A 105 -1.54 0.61 -31.34
N LYS A 106 -0.70 -0.24 -30.74
CA LYS A 106 -1.07 -1.08 -29.57
C LYS A 106 -0.53 -0.53 -28.24
N LEU A 107 0.13 0.63 -28.23
CA LEU A 107 0.68 1.26 -27.01
C LEU A 107 -0.37 1.52 -25.92
N PRO A 108 -1.60 2.03 -26.23
CA PRO A 108 -2.62 2.27 -25.21
C PRO A 108 -3.04 1.00 -24.45
N THR A 109 -3.10 -0.14 -25.16
CA THR A 109 -3.51 -1.43 -24.60
C THR A 109 -2.45 -2.04 -23.68
N ILE A 110 -1.17 -1.87 -23.99
CA ILE A 110 -0.04 -2.39 -23.18
C ILE A 110 -0.02 -1.74 -21.79
N GLN A 111 -0.47 -0.50 -21.67
CA GLN A 111 -0.46 0.23 -20.40
C GLN A 111 -1.62 -0.14 -19.47
N LEU A 112 -2.65 -0.80 -19.99
CA LEU A 112 -3.69 -1.41 -19.16
C LEU A 112 -3.10 -2.66 -18.49
N ILE A 113 -2.65 -2.49 -17.25
CA ILE A 113 -2.11 -3.53 -16.33
C ILE A 113 -2.91 -4.85 -16.39
N THR A 114 -4.21 -4.74 -16.70
CA THR A 114 -5.19 -5.83 -16.83
C THR A 114 -4.89 -6.87 -17.90
N GLN A 115 -3.95 -6.65 -18.84
CA GLN A 115 -3.76 -7.54 -19.99
C GLN A 115 -2.46 -8.33 -20.01
N ARG A 116 -1.76 -8.52 -18.87
CA ARG A 116 -0.52 -9.31 -18.82
C ARG A 116 -0.66 -10.68 -19.49
N GLU A 117 -1.77 -11.38 -19.24
CA GLU A 117 -2.05 -12.69 -19.84
C GLU A 117 -2.35 -12.63 -21.34
N ALA A 118 -3.04 -11.58 -21.80
CA ALA A 118 -3.32 -11.38 -23.22
C ALA A 118 -2.04 -11.05 -23.99
N VAL A 119 -1.20 -10.16 -23.46
CA VAL A 119 0.09 -9.78 -24.05
C VAL A 119 1.04 -10.97 -24.11
N SER A 120 1.12 -11.78 -23.05
CA SER A 120 1.98 -12.98 -23.02
C SER A 120 1.53 -14.02 -24.06
N ARG A 121 0.22 -14.27 -24.19
CA ARG A 121 -0.33 -15.19 -25.21
C ARG A 121 -0.05 -14.71 -26.63
N GLU A 122 -0.20 -13.40 -26.90
CA GLU A 122 0.04 -12.82 -28.21
C GLU A 122 1.53 -12.91 -28.61
N ILE A 123 2.44 -12.59 -27.68
CA ILE A 123 3.89 -12.74 -27.90
C ILE A 123 4.24 -14.21 -28.18
N ARG A 124 3.67 -15.16 -27.41
CA ARG A 124 3.87 -16.60 -27.63
C ARG A 124 3.45 -17.01 -29.03
N LYS A 125 2.28 -16.57 -29.49
CA LYS A 125 1.76 -16.90 -30.82
C LYS A 125 2.70 -16.42 -31.93
N ILE A 126 3.14 -15.15 -31.86
CA ILE A 126 4.04 -14.55 -32.86
C ILE A 126 5.40 -15.25 -32.88
N LEU A 127 5.96 -15.56 -31.70
CA LEU A 127 7.24 -16.27 -31.60
C LEU A 127 7.13 -17.70 -32.13
N THR A 128 6.03 -18.39 -31.82
CA THR A 128 5.77 -19.76 -32.29
C THR A 128 5.61 -19.81 -33.81
N GLU A 129 4.85 -18.88 -34.40
CA GLU A 129 4.71 -18.80 -35.87
C GLU A 129 6.04 -18.49 -36.55
N ARG A 130 6.85 -17.59 -35.99
CA ARG A 130 8.18 -17.30 -36.54
C ARG A 130 9.15 -18.49 -36.40
N ALA A 131 9.11 -19.20 -35.28
CA ALA A 131 9.96 -20.37 -35.05
C ALA A 131 9.64 -21.53 -36.01
N LYS A 132 8.37 -21.70 -36.37
CA LYS A 132 7.94 -22.69 -37.39
C LYS A 132 8.61 -22.48 -38.74
N ASN A 133 8.84 -21.23 -39.16
CA ASN A 133 9.52 -20.92 -40.42
C ASN A 133 10.99 -21.37 -40.44
N PHE A 134 11.58 -21.59 -39.26
CA PHE A 134 12.95 -22.10 -39.10
C PHE A 134 12.98 -23.56 -38.63
N ASN A 135 11.84 -24.27 -38.70
CA ASN A 135 11.69 -25.64 -38.23
C ASN A 135 12.02 -25.84 -36.73
N ILE A 136 11.82 -24.80 -35.91
CA ILE A 136 12.02 -24.84 -34.46
C ILE A 136 10.67 -25.02 -33.76
N ALA A 137 10.55 -26.04 -32.91
CA ALA A 137 9.41 -26.23 -32.02
C ALA A 137 9.67 -25.50 -30.69
N LEU A 138 8.80 -24.55 -30.35
CA LEU A 138 8.81 -23.83 -29.07
C LEU A 138 7.81 -24.48 -28.11
N ASP A 139 8.29 -25.08 -27.03
CA ASP A 139 7.44 -25.73 -26.02
C ASP A 139 6.84 -24.71 -25.04
N ASP A 140 7.66 -23.78 -24.52
CA ASP A 140 7.17 -22.67 -23.70
C ASP A 140 8.01 -21.38 -23.80
N VAL A 141 7.35 -20.24 -23.59
CA VAL A 141 7.97 -18.90 -23.57
C VAL A 141 7.53 -18.18 -22.30
N SER A 142 8.44 -18.10 -21.32
CA SER A 142 8.21 -17.39 -20.06
C SER A 142 8.82 -15.98 -20.09
N ILE A 143 8.08 -14.97 -19.63
CA ILE A 143 8.63 -13.64 -19.36
C ILE A 143 9.23 -13.64 -17.95
N THR A 144 10.56 -13.71 -17.85
CA THR A 144 11.28 -13.83 -16.56
C THR A 144 11.27 -12.52 -15.75
N SER A 145 11.37 -11.36 -16.41
CA SER A 145 11.35 -10.08 -15.72
C SER A 145 10.65 -9.00 -16.55
N LEU A 146 9.72 -8.29 -15.90
CA LEU A 146 9.10 -7.08 -16.42
C LEU A 146 9.45 -5.95 -15.46
N SER A 147 10.36 -5.08 -15.87
CA SER A 147 10.73 -3.89 -15.10
C SER A 147 9.77 -2.76 -15.43
N PHE A 148 9.06 -2.25 -14.43
CA PHE A 148 8.28 -1.02 -14.58
C PHE A 148 9.19 0.21 -14.42
N GLY A 149 8.78 1.34 -15.02
CA GLY A 149 9.46 2.62 -14.82
C GLY A 149 9.40 3.08 -13.37
N LYS A 150 10.38 3.89 -12.94
CA LYS A 150 10.56 4.32 -11.53
C LYS A 150 9.34 5.06 -10.98
N GLU A 151 8.68 5.88 -11.80
CA GLU A 151 7.48 6.62 -11.42
C GLU A 151 6.27 5.70 -11.19
N PHE A 152 6.16 4.63 -11.98
CA PHE A 152 5.07 3.66 -11.87
C PHE A 152 5.25 2.76 -10.65
N THR A 153 6.47 2.26 -10.41
CA THR A 153 6.79 1.46 -9.22
C THR A 153 6.48 2.25 -7.95
N HIS A 154 6.88 3.52 -7.89
CA HIS A 154 6.58 4.39 -6.76
C HIS A 154 5.07 4.58 -6.54
N ALA A 155 4.28 4.69 -7.62
CA ALA A 155 2.82 4.81 -7.52
C ALA A 155 2.15 3.54 -6.97
N ILE A 156 2.63 2.36 -7.37
CA ILE A 156 2.12 1.07 -6.87
C ILE A 156 2.51 0.87 -5.41
N GLU A 157 3.77 1.16 -5.05
CA GLU A 157 4.24 1.09 -3.67
C GLU A 157 3.44 2.05 -2.78
N ALA A 158 3.25 3.30 -3.19
CA ALA A 158 2.44 4.26 -2.45
C ALA A 158 0.98 3.79 -2.28
N LYS A 159 0.39 3.20 -3.32
CA LYS A 159 -0.97 2.64 -3.25
C LYS A 159 -1.05 1.44 -2.32
N GLN A 160 -0.02 0.59 -2.33
CA GLN A 160 0.06 -0.58 -1.46
C GLN A 160 0.24 -0.17 0.01
N VAL A 161 1.08 0.83 0.28
CA VAL A 161 1.23 1.41 1.62
C VAL A 161 -0.10 2.01 2.09
N ALA A 162 -0.77 2.81 1.27
CA ALA A 162 -2.07 3.40 1.62
C ALA A 162 -3.15 2.33 1.90
N ALA A 163 -3.18 1.24 1.13
CA ALA A 163 -4.10 0.13 1.37
C ALA A 163 -3.79 -0.60 2.70
N GLN A 164 -2.51 -0.88 2.97
CA GLN A 164 -2.09 -1.51 4.22
C GLN A 164 -2.35 -0.63 5.43
N GLU A 165 -2.14 0.68 5.31
CA GLU A 165 -2.46 1.64 6.38
C GLU A 165 -3.97 1.70 6.64
N ALA A 166 -4.80 1.68 5.59
CA ALA A 166 -6.25 1.63 5.74
C ALA A 166 -6.72 0.36 6.48
N ASP A 167 -6.15 -0.79 6.16
CA ASP A 167 -6.49 -2.05 6.83
C ASP A 167 -5.96 -2.11 8.27
N ARG A 168 -4.75 -1.59 8.52
CA ARG A 168 -4.23 -1.42 9.89
C ARG A 168 -5.10 -0.48 10.72
N ALA A 169 -5.57 0.62 10.14
CA ALA A 169 -6.43 1.56 10.85
C ALA A 169 -7.74 0.89 11.28
N LYS A 170 -8.35 0.07 10.42
CA LYS A 170 -9.53 -0.74 10.79
C LYS A 170 -9.22 -1.68 11.95
N PHE A 171 -8.09 -2.38 11.90
CA PHE A 171 -7.69 -3.31 12.97
C PHE A 171 -7.47 -2.60 14.31
N ILE A 172 -6.89 -1.40 14.30
CA ILE A 172 -6.69 -0.60 15.52
C ILE A 172 -8.04 -0.18 16.13
N VAL A 173 -8.99 0.26 15.29
CA VAL A 173 -10.35 0.61 15.74
C VAL A 173 -11.06 -0.61 16.34
N GLU A 174 -10.99 -1.75 15.66
CA GLU A 174 -11.60 -2.99 16.13
C GLU A 174 -10.99 -3.48 17.45
N LYS A 175 -9.66 -3.41 17.59
CA LYS A 175 -8.97 -3.71 18.85
C LYS A 175 -9.43 -2.78 19.97
N ALA A 176 -9.54 -1.48 19.71
CA ALA A 176 -10.00 -0.52 20.69
C ALA A 176 -11.46 -0.78 21.12
N GLU A 177 -12.33 -1.19 20.20
CA GLU A 177 -13.69 -1.62 20.53
C GLU A 177 -13.70 -2.89 21.38
N GLN A 178 -12.87 -3.87 21.05
CA GLN A 178 -12.75 -5.11 21.83
C GLN A 178 -12.23 -4.84 23.24
N ASP A 179 -11.21 -4.00 23.39
CA ASP A 179 -10.65 -3.62 24.69
C ASP A 179 -11.71 -2.90 25.55
N LYS A 180 -12.50 -2.01 24.93
CA LYS A 180 -13.64 -1.34 25.60
C LYS A 180 -14.71 -2.35 26.03
N ARG A 181 -15.10 -3.28 25.16
CA ARG A 181 -16.09 -4.32 25.49
C ARG A 181 -15.58 -5.23 26.60
N SER A 182 -14.31 -5.62 26.56
CA SER A 182 -13.65 -6.42 27.60
C SER A 182 -13.66 -5.70 28.95
N ALA A 183 -13.33 -4.40 28.99
CA ALA A 183 -13.36 -3.60 30.21
C ALA A 183 -14.78 -3.50 30.81
N ILE A 184 -15.81 -3.30 29.97
CA ILE A 184 -17.20 -3.25 30.44
C ILE A 184 -17.65 -4.61 30.97
N ILE A 185 -17.38 -5.69 30.24
CA ILE A 185 -17.75 -7.06 30.66
C ILE A 185 -17.02 -7.41 31.96
N ARG A 186 -15.74 -7.05 32.09
CA ARG A 186 -14.98 -7.25 33.32
C ARG A 186 -15.57 -6.48 34.50
N ALA A 187 -15.86 -5.18 34.32
CA ALA A 187 -16.47 -4.36 35.37
C ALA A 187 -17.85 -4.89 35.77
N GLN A 188 -18.68 -5.33 34.81
CA GLN A 188 -19.96 -5.96 35.09
C GLN A 188 -19.81 -7.31 35.81
N GLY A 189 -18.83 -8.11 35.40
CA GLY A 189 -18.50 -9.38 36.06
C GLY A 189 -18.04 -9.18 37.50
N GLU A 190 -17.18 -8.19 37.74
CA GLU A 190 -16.71 -7.81 39.07
C GLU A 190 -17.86 -7.27 39.94
N ALA A 191 -18.70 -6.38 39.41
CA ALA A 191 -19.86 -5.84 40.10
C ALA A 191 -20.85 -6.94 40.51
N LYS A 192 -21.20 -7.83 39.56
CA LYS A 192 -22.12 -8.93 39.83
C LYS A 192 -21.53 -9.96 40.79
N SER A 193 -20.22 -10.20 40.72
CA SER A 193 -19.50 -11.04 41.68
C SER A 193 -19.55 -10.43 43.09
N ALA A 194 -19.28 -9.13 43.23
CA ALA A 194 -19.34 -8.41 44.50
C ALA A 194 -20.75 -8.42 45.09
N GLU A 195 -21.80 -8.24 44.27
CA GLU A 195 -23.20 -8.36 44.70
C GLU A 195 -23.52 -9.75 45.24
N LEU A 196 -23.13 -10.82 44.52
CA LEU A 196 -23.36 -12.20 44.95
C LEU A 196 -22.60 -12.55 46.22
N ILE A 197 -21.34 -12.11 46.34
CA ILE A 197 -20.54 -12.27 47.56
C ILE A 197 -21.18 -11.49 48.72
N GLY A 198 -21.64 -10.27 48.47
CA GLY A 198 -22.33 -9.44 49.46
C GLY A 198 -23.62 -10.10 49.96
N GLN A 199 -24.42 -10.69 49.05
CA GLN A 199 -25.60 -11.46 49.42
C GLN A 199 -25.25 -12.72 50.21
N ALA A 200 -24.19 -13.44 49.84
CA ALA A 200 -23.73 -14.62 50.57
C ALA A 200 -23.25 -14.28 52.00
N ILE A 201 -22.56 -13.14 52.15
CA ILE A 201 -22.15 -12.59 53.46
C ILE A 201 -23.37 -12.20 54.31
N ALA A 202 -24.34 -11.52 53.71
CA ALA A 202 -25.56 -11.10 54.41
C ALA A 202 -26.38 -12.29 54.91
N ASN A 203 -26.37 -13.41 54.16
CA ASN A 203 -27.13 -14.61 54.50
C ASN A 203 -26.43 -15.50 55.55
N ASN A 204 -25.10 -15.46 55.68
CA ASN A 204 -24.36 -16.30 56.63
C ASN A 204 -23.23 -15.53 57.35
N PRO A 205 -23.43 -15.08 58.61
CA PRO A 205 -22.41 -14.34 59.35
C PRO A 205 -21.15 -15.18 59.66
N ALA A 206 -21.23 -16.51 59.69
CA ALA A 206 -20.06 -17.37 59.87
C ALA A 206 -19.10 -17.34 58.68
N PHE A 207 -19.59 -16.97 57.48
CA PHE A 207 -18.75 -16.82 56.30
C PHE A 207 -17.78 -15.65 56.40
N VAL A 208 -18.18 -14.54 57.04
CA VAL A 208 -17.31 -13.38 57.28
C VAL A 208 -16.15 -13.75 58.20
N ALA A 209 -16.43 -14.47 59.28
CA ALA A 209 -15.41 -14.93 60.22
C ALA A 209 -14.42 -15.89 59.55
N LEU A 210 -14.91 -16.86 58.77
CA LEU A 210 -14.06 -17.76 58.00
C LEU A 210 -13.16 -16.99 57.03
N ARG A 211 -13.70 -15.99 56.34
CA ARG A 211 -12.95 -15.22 55.35
C ARG A 211 -11.93 -14.27 55.97
N GLN A 212 -12.20 -13.74 57.15
CA GLN A 212 -11.22 -13.01 57.96
C GLN A 212 -10.05 -13.90 58.37
N ILE A 213 -10.33 -15.14 58.82
CA ILE A 213 -9.28 -16.11 59.18
C ILE A 213 -8.42 -16.47 57.96
N GLU A 214 -9.04 -16.68 56.79
CA GLU A 214 -8.29 -16.98 55.56
C GLU A 214 -7.45 -15.80 55.07
N ALA A 215 -7.98 -14.57 55.11
CA ALA A 215 -7.24 -13.36 54.79
C ALA A 215 -6.07 -13.14 55.76
N ALA A 216 -6.28 -13.34 57.06
CA ALA A 216 -5.23 -13.27 58.07
C ALA A 216 -4.13 -14.30 57.80
N ARG A 217 -4.48 -15.54 57.42
CA ARG A 217 -3.53 -16.58 57.03
C ARG A 217 -2.73 -16.21 55.79
N GLU A 218 -3.38 -15.63 54.77
CA GLU A 218 -2.74 -15.22 53.52
C GLU A 218 -1.79 -14.02 53.72
N ILE A 219 -2.19 -13.03 54.52
CA ILE A 219 -1.36 -11.89 54.93
C ILE A 219 -0.14 -12.39 55.71
N ALA A 220 -0.35 -13.26 56.71
CA ALA A 220 0.73 -13.86 57.49
C ALA A 220 1.70 -14.65 56.61
N HIS A 221 1.20 -15.43 55.65
CA HIS A 221 2.04 -16.16 54.69
C HIS A 221 2.86 -15.21 53.80
N THR A 222 2.21 -14.18 53.24
CA THR A 222 2.87 -13.18 52.37
C THR A 222 3.97 -12.43 53.13
N ILE A 223 3.70 -12.01 54.37
CA ILE A 223 4.67 -11.30 55.21
C ILE A 223 5.81 -12.22 55.66
N SER A 224 5.51 -13.47 56.03
CA SER A 224 6.54 -14.47 56.36
C SER A 224 7.50 -14.75 55.20
N SER A 225 7.02 -14.66 53.95
CA SER A 225 7.82 -14.84 52.74
C SER A 225 8.54 -13.56 52.27
N SER A 226 8.10 -12.40 52.75
CA SER A 226 8.67 -11.11 52.37
C SER A 226 10.02 -10.87 53.06
N SER A 227 10.92 -10.16 52.39
CA SER A 227 12.25 -9.81 52.91
C SER A 227 12.22 -8.83 54.09
N ASN A 228 11.10 -8.12 54.29
CA ASN A 228 10.91 -7.20 55.42
C ASN A 228 10.05 -7.85 56.50
N LYS A 229 10.69 -8.44 57.53
CA LYS A 229 9.98 -9.17 58.59
C LYS A 229 9.35 -8.21 59.59
N VAL A 230 8.02 -8.11 59.53
CA VAL A 230 7.19 -7.38 60.50
C VAL A 230 6.46 -8.41 61.36
N PHE A 231 6.55 -8.28 62.69
CA PHE A 231 5.76 -9.10 63.61
C PHE A 231 4.31 -8.61 63.60
N LEU A 232 3.38 -9.55 63.44
CA LEU A 232 1.94 -9.28 63.42
C LEU A 232 1.33 -9.75 64.73
N ASP A 233 0.60 -8.88 65.40
CA ASP A 233 -0.17 -9.23 66.60
C ASP A 233 -1.61 -9.62 66.25
N SER A 234 -2.34 -10.27 67.17
CA SER A 234 -3.73 -10.69 66.94
C SER A 234 -4.67 -9.52 66.62
N SER A 235 -4.35 -8.33 67.14
CA SER A 235 -5.01 -7.06 66.81
C SER A 235 -4.73 -6.57 65.39
N ASP A 236 -3.52 -6.79 64.86
CA ASP A 236 -3.15 -6.36 63.49
C ASP A 236 -3.82 -7.21 62.42
N LEU A 237 -4.14 -8.46 62.75
CA LEU A 237 -4.85 -9.40 61.89
C LEU A 237 -6.38 -9.33 62.04
N LEU A 238 -6.89 -8.41 62.88
CA LEU A 238 -8.31 -8.26 63.18
C LEU A 238 -8.99 -9.58 63.59
N LEU A 239 -8.22 -10.51 64.16
CA LEU A 239 -8.72 -11.74 64.75
C LEU A 239 -9.24 -11.34 66.14
N GLY A 240 -10.52 -10.96 66.21
CA GLY A 240 -11.22 -10.58 67.45
C GLY A 240 -11.32 -11.72 68.45
N LEU A 241 -10.18 -12.20 68.96
CA LEU A 241 -10.03 -13.17 70.02
C LEU A 241 -9.70 -12.39 71.31
N GLN A 242 -10.76 -11.85 71.93
CA GLN A 242 -10.81 -11.55 73.36
C GLN A 242 -12.02 -12.26 73.96
#